data_AF-A0A183N3B3-F1
#
_entry.id   AF-A0A183N3B3-F1
#
_cell.length_a   1.000
_cell.length_b   1.000
_cell.length_c   1.000
_cell.angle_alpha   90.00
_cell.angle_beta   90.00
_cell.angle_gamma   90.00
#
_symmetry.space_group_name_H-M   'P 1'
#
loop_
_entity.id
_entity.type
_entity.pdbx_description
1 polymer ?
#
loop_
_entity_poly.entity_id
_entity_poly.type
_entity_poly.pdbx_seq_one_letter_code
_entity_poly.pdbx_strand_id
1 'polypeptide(L)'
;MAIKQIKSNKAAGPDNIPAEALKADVAATARILQILFNKIWDEEQVLKDWKEGLLIKIPKKGDLSKCENYRGITLLSIPGKFVNRVLLSRMKDFVGAQL
;
A
#
# COMPACT_ATOMS: atom_id res chain seq x y z
N MET A 1 1.47 -7.83 -15.63
CA MET A 1 1.68 -8.14 -14.20
C MET A 1 1.28 -6.96 -13.34
N ALA A 2 0.55 -7.20 -12.25
CA ALA A 2 0.03 -6.15 -11.37
C ALA A 2 1.14 -5.25 -10.80
N ILE A 3 2.35 -5.78 -10.56
CA ILE A 3 3.50 -5.02 -10.03
C ILE A 3 3.84 -3.81 -10.91
N LYS A 4 3.75 -3.95 -12.24
CA LYS A 4 4.02 -2.85 -13.18
C LYS A 4 2.99 -1.72 -13.09
N GLN A 5 1.81 -1.97 -12.52
CA GLN A 5 0.74 -0.98 -12.37
C GLN A 5 0.87 -0.14 -11.09
N ILE A 6 1.84 -0.42 -10.22
CA ILE A 6 2.14 0.40 -9.06
C ILE A 6 2.68 1.75 -9.56
N LYS A 7 2.19 2.87 -9.02
CA LYS A 7 2.71 4.20 -9.38
C LYS A 7 4.07 4.42 -8.72
N SER A 8 5.04 4.90 -9.49
CA SER A 8 6.35 5.33 -8.99
C SER A 8 6.28 6.67 -8.27
N ASN A 9 7.37 7.03 -7.57
CA ASN A 9 7.53 8.28 -6.82
C ASN A 9 6.43 8.48 -5.77
N LYS A 10 6.07 7.39 -5.09
CA LYS A 10 5.16 7.41 -3.94
C LYS A 10 5.98 7.29 -2.67
N ALA A 11 5.64 8.11 -1.68
CA ALA A 11 6.24 8.00 -0.35
C ALA A 11 5.96 6.60 0.24
N ALA A 12 6.99 6.02 0.85
CA ALA A 12 6.89 4.74 1.52
C ALA A 12 6.04 4.87 2.79
N GLY A 13 5.52 3.73 3.26
CA GLY A 13 4.83 3.64 4.54
C GLY A 13 5.80 3.41 5.69
N PRO A 14 5.30 2.91 6.84
CA PRO A 14 6.12 2.56 8.00
C PRO A 14 7.25 1.55 7.69
N ASP A 15 7.05 0.70 6.68
CA ASP A 15 8.03 -0.29 6.21
C ASP A 15 9.22 0.29 5.44
N ASN A 16 9.17 1.57 5.07
CA ASN A 16 10.18 2.26 4.25
C ASN A 16 10.47 1.60 2.89
N ILE A 17 9.55 0.76 2.37
CA ILE A 17 9.71 0.09 1.08
C ILE A 17 9.10 0.96 -0.04
N PRO A 18 9.91 1.53 -0.97
CA PRO A 18 9.40 2.32 -2.08
C PRO A 18 8.83 1.43 -3.19
N ALA A 19 8.01 2.01 -4.07
CA ALA A 19 7.43 1.30 -5.22
C ALA A 19 8.50 0.78 -6.20
N GLU A 20 9.61 1.51 -6.29
CA GLU A 20 10.76 1.22 -7.13
C GLU A 20 11.44 -0.09 -6.72
N ALA A 21 11.48 -0.40 -5.41
CA ALA A 21 12.04 -1.66 -4.91
C ALA A 21 11.28 -2.87 -5.46
N LEU A 22 9.94 -2.80 -5.51
CA LEU A 22 9.10 -3.87 -6.07
C LEU A 22 9.25 -4.01 -7.60
N LYS A 23 9.70 -2.96 -8.27
CA LYS A 23 9.87 -2.93 -9.72
C LYS A 23 11.28 -3.30 -10.17
N ALA A 24 12.27 -3.20 -9.29
CA ALA A 24 13.67 -3.43 -9.61
C ALA A 24 13.91 -4.85 -10.17
N ASP A 25 13.35 -5.86 -9.50
CA ASP A 25 13.26 -7.23 -10.04
C ASP A 25 11.82 -7.75 -9.84
N VAL A 26 11.04 -7.69 -10.91
CA VAL A 26 9.63 -8.10 -10.90
C VAL A 26 9.48 -9.61 -10.64
N ALA A 27 10.42 -10.43 -11.12
CA ALA A 27 10.32 -11.88 -10.98
C ALA A 27 10.66 -12.32 -9.55
N ALA A 28 11.74 -11.78 -8.97
CA ALA A 28 12.07 -12.00 -7.57
C ALA A 28 10.98 -11.45 -6.64
N THR A 29 10.51 -10.23 -6.89
CA THR A 29 9.43 -9.61 -6.10
C THR A 29 8.15 -10.44 -6.15
N ALA A 30 7.75 -10.94 -7.33
CA ALA A 30 6.58 -11.79 -7.45
C ALA A 30 6.68 -13.07 -6.61
N ARG A 31 7.85 -13.73 -6.62
CA ARG A 31 8.11 -14.93 -5.79
C ARG A 31 8.02 -14.62 -4.30
N ILE A 32 8.66 -13.54 -3.85
CA ILE A 32 8.65 -13.13 -2.43
C ILE A 32 7.22 -12.81 -1.98
N LEU A 33 6.48 -12.02 -2.76
CA LEU A 33 5.11 -11.64 -2.43
C LEU A 33 4.16 -12.84 -2.44
N GLN A 34 4.37 -13.82 -3.33
CA GLN A 34 3.58 -15.05 -3.33
C GLN A 34 3.80 -15.87 -2.05
N ILE A 35 5.06 -16.05 -1.64
CA ILE A 35 5.38 -16.76 -0.39
C ILE A 35 4.75 -16.03 0.81
N LEU A 36 4.90 -14.71 0.87
CA LEU A 36 4.30 -13.89 1.92
C LEU A 36 2.78 -14.00 1.93
N PHE A 37 2.14 -13.96 0.76
CA PHE A 37 0.69 -14.03 0.66
C PHE A 37 0.14 -15.39 1.11
N ASN A 38 0.79 -16.48 0.72
CA ASN A 38 0.43 -17.82 1.21
C ASN A 38 0.57 -17.91 2.72
N LYS A 39 1.68 -17.39 3.28
CA LYS A 39 1.87 -17.37 4.73
C LYS A 39 0.78 -16.57 5.46
N ILE A 40 0.44 -15.39 4.96
CA ILE A 40 -0.65 -14.56 5.50
C ILE A 40 -1.99 -15.30 5.43
N TRP A 41 -2.23 -16.03 4.34
CA TRP A 41 -3.46 -16.82 4.15
C TRP A 41 -3.54 -17.99 5.14
N ASP A 42 -2.46 -18.73 5.30
CA ASP A 42 -2.40 -19.92 6.16
C ASP A 42 -2.42 -19.55 7.66
N GLU A 43 -1.77 -18.46 8.05
CA GLU A 43 -1.68 -18.01 9.45
C GLU A 43 -2.80 -17.03 9.85
N GLU A 44 -3.56 -16.53 8.87
CA GLU A 44 -4.57 -15.46 9.04
C GLU A 44 -4.02 -14.19 9.72
N GLN A 45 -2.69 -13.97 9.66
CA GLN A 45 -2.02 -12.83 10.25
C GLN A 45 -1.31 -11.99 9.20
N VAL A 46 -1.73 -10.73 9.06
CA VAL A 46 -1.00 -9.73 8.26
C VAL A 46 0.15 -9.11 9.05
N LEU A 47 1.19 -8.67 8.35
CA LEU A 47 2.33 -7.95 8.92
C LEU A 47 1.88 -6.70 9.69
N LYS A 48 2.53 -6.41 10.82
CA LYS A 48 2.23 -5.25 11.67
C LYS A 48 2.25 -3.94 10.87
N ASP A 49 3.28 -3.73 10.04
CA ASP A 49 3.44 -2.52 9.22
C ASP A 49 2.32 -2.32 8.18
N TRP A 50 1.53 -3.37 7.90
CA TRP A 50 0.37 -3.29 7.01
C TRP A 50 -0.91 -2.94 7.76
N LYS A 51 -0.94 -3.12 9.09
CA LYS A 51 -2.02 -2.70 10.00
C LYS A 51 -1.88 -1.24 10.43
N GLU A 52 -0.67 -0.69 10.31
CA GLU A 52 -0.32 0.66 10.75
C GLU A 52 -0.09 1.61 9.57
N GLY A 53 -0.08 2.92 9.86
CA GLY A 53 0.19 3.95 8.88
C GLY A 53 0.83 5.17 9.50
N LEU A 54 1.66 5.86 8.73
CA LEU A 54 2.33 7.08 9.18
C LEU A 54 1.44 8.30 8.87
N LEU A 55 0.99 8.99 9.92
CA LEU A 55 0.18 10.20 9.80
C LEU A 55 1.08 11.40 9.49
N ILE A 56 0.88 12.02 8.34
CA ILE A 56 1.59 13.23 7.90
C ILE A 56 0.60 14.40 7.80
N LYS A 57 0.98 15.54 8.39
CA LYS A 57 0.26 16.81 8.23
C LYS A 57 0.77 17.57 7.00
N ILE A 58 -0.12 17.82 6.04
CA ILE A 58 0.17 18.66 4.87
C ILE A 58 -0.41 20.06 5.12
N PRO A 59 0.39 21.13 5.09
CA PRO A 59 -0.12 22.48 5.25
C PRO A 59 -1.05 22.86 4.07
N LYS A 60 -2.18 23.48 4.38
CA LYS A 60 -3.06 24.17 3.43
C LYS A 60 -2.77 25.67 3.45
N LYS A 61 -3.40 26.42 2.55
CA LYS A 61 -3.38 27.89 2.61
C LYS A 61 -4.06 28.38 3.89
N GLY A 62 -3.59 29.48 4.44
CA GLY A 62 -4.12 30.11 5.65
C GLY A 62 -3.10 30.21 6.76
N ASP A 63 -3.58 30.47 7.97
CA ASP A 63 -2.77 30.60 9.18
C ASP A 63 -2.30 29.23 9.68
N LEU A 64 -0.99 28.97 9.62
CA LEU A 64 -0.37 27.71 9.99
C LEU A 64 -0.34 27.43 11.50
N SER A 65 -0.77 28.38 12.33
CA SER A 65 -1.00 28.15 13.77
C SER A 65 -2.30 27.41 14.05
N LYS A 66 -3.26 27.42 13.12
CA LYS A 66 -4.57 26.75 13.27
C LYS A 66 -4.55 25.33 12.73
N CYS A 67 -5.00 24.37 13.54
CA CYS A 67 -5.02 22.94 13.17
C CYS A 67 -5.87 22.64 11.91
N GLU A 68 -6.98 23.34 11.73
CA GLU A 68 -7.89 23.21 10.56
C GLU A 68 -7.21 23.48 9.20
N ASN A 69 -6.13 24.28 9.22
CA ASN A 69 -5.33 24.60 8.04
C ASN A 69 -4.31 23.50 7.70
N TYR A 70 -4.43 22.32 8.29
CA TYR A 70 -3.70 21.12 7.87
C TYR A 70 -4.63 20.07 7.28
N ARG A 71 -4.11 19.29 6.34
CA ARG A 71 -4.72 18.05 5.85
C ARG A 71 -3.90 16.88 6.38
N GLY A 72 -4.49 16.04 7.21
CA GLY A 72 -3.91 14.74 7.54
C GLY A 72 -3.95 13.82 6.31
N ILE A 73 -2.83 13.17 6.01
CA ILE A 73 -2.77 12.02 5.12
C ILE A 73 -2.10 10.86 5.86
N THR A 74 -2.48 9.63 5.53
CA THR A 74 -1.85 8.43 6.07
C THR A 74 -1.03 7.75 4.98
N LEU A 75 0.27 7.58 5.21
CA LEU A 75 1.14 6.79 4.37
C LEU A 75 1.08 5.34 4.81
N LEU A 76 0.62 4.46 3.91
CA LEU A 76 0.53 3.02 4.13
C LEU A 76 1.66 2.28 3.41
N SER A 77 1.97 1.06 3.88
CA SER A 77 2.89 0.12 3.21
C SER A 77 2.55 -0.03 1.72
N ILE A 78 3.57 0.10 0.86
CA ILE A 78 3.41 -0.09 -0.59
C ILE A 78 3.18 -1.58 -0.94
N PRO A 79 3.97 -2.55 -0.43
CA PRO A 79 3.66 -3.97 -0.52
C PRO A 79 2.24 -4.32 -0.07
N GLY A 80 1.78 -3.81 1.08
CA GLY A 80 0.43 -4.08 1.58
C GLY A 80 -0.66 -3.54 0.66
N LYS A 81 -0.53 -2.28 0.20
CA LYS A 81 -1.42 -1.70 -0.81
C LYS A 81 -1.45 -2.49 -2.11
N PHE A 82 -0.30 -3.04 -2.53
CA PHE A 82 -0.20 -3.86 -3.72
C PHE A 82 -1.03 -5.14 -3.59
N VAL A 83 -0.87 -5.89 -2.49
CA VAL A 83 -1.63 -7.12 -2.24
C VAL A 83 -3.13 -6.83 -2.17
N ASN A 84 -3.54 -5.79 -1.44
CA ASN A 84 -4.94 -5.38 -1.37
C ASN A 84 -5.53 -5.05 -2.75
N ARG A 85 -4.75 -4.45 -3.65
CA ARG A 85 -5.19 -4.18 -5.03
C ARG A 85 -5.38 -5.45 -5.85
N VAL A 86 -4.51 -6.45 -5.67
CA VAL A 86 -4.66 -7.76 -6.34
C VAL A 86 -5.91 -8.47 -5.83
N LEU A 87 -6.13 -8.48 -4.52
CA LEU A 87 -7.34 -9.03 -3.89
C LEU A 87 -8.61 -8.35 -4.42
N LEU A 88 -8.64 -7.02 -4.36
CA LEU A 88 -9.76 -6.23 -4.86
C LEU A 88 -10.05 -6.54 -6.34
N SER A 89 -9.02 -6.64 -7.18
CA SER A 89 -9.19 -6.98 -8.60
C SER A 89 -9.86 -8.34 -8.78
N ARG A 90 -9.49 -9.35 -7.98
CA ARG A 90 -10.11 -10.68 -8.04
C ARG A 90 -11.55 -10.65 -7.53
N MET A 91 -11.81 -9.92 -6.45
CA MET A 91 -13.17 -9.81 -5.88
C MET A 91 -14.15 -9.10 -6.80
N LYS A 92 -13.70 -8.10 -7.57
CA LYS A 92 -14.54 -7.37 -8.53
C LYS A 92 -15.19 -8.29 -9.56
N ASP A 93 -14.49 -9.35 -9.96
CA ASP A 93 -15.00 -10.33 -10.92
C ASP A 93 -16.18 -11.15 -10.35
N PHE A 94 -16.27 -11.28 -9.02
CA PHE A 94 -17.32 -12.03 -8.33
C PHE A 94 -18.48 -11.15 -7.83
N VAL A 95 -18.21 -9.91 -7.42
CA VAL A 95 -19.21 -9.04 -6.77
C VAL A 95 -20.09 -8.29 -7.78
N GLY A 96 -19.87 -8.44 -9.09
CA GLY A 96 -20.67 -7.77 -10.11
C GLY A 96 -20.43 -6.27 -10.13
N ALA A 97 -19.23 -5.85 -10.54
CA ALA A 97 -18.91 -4.51 -11.06
C ALA A 97 -19.52 -3.27 -10.34
N GLN A 98 -19.63 -3.25 -9.01
CA GLN A 98 -20.03 -2.06 -8.24
C GLN A 98 -19.06 -1.67 -7.10
N LEU A 99 -17.80 -2.13 -7.16
CA LEU A 99 -16.69 -1.63 -6.32
C LEU A 99 -15.58 -1.05 -7.20
#